data_AF-A0A388NNK4-F1
#
_entry.id   AF-A0A388NNK4-F1
#
_cell.length_a   1.000
_cell.length_b   1.000
_cell.length_c   1.000
_cell.angle_alpha   90.00
_cell.angle_beta   90.00
_cell.angle_gamma   90.00
#
_symmetry.space_group_name_H-M   'P 1'
#
loop_
_entity.id
_entity.type
_entity.pdbx_description
1 polymer ?
#
loop_
_entity_poly.entity_id
_entity_poly.type
_entity_poly.pdbx_seq_one_letter_code
_entity_poly.pdbx_strand_id
1 'polypeptide(L)' 'MHLAQLGCEGLARIDFFYSSDNQIVINEINTMPGFTPTSVYPKLIEKTGGFISATHY' A
#
# COMPACT_ATOMS: atom_id res chain seq x y z
N MET A 1 10.28 -5.33 0.88
CA MET A 1 9.86 -4.39 1.95
C MET A 1 9.07 -5.20 2.98
N HIS A 2 9.61 -5.47 4.16
CA HIS A 2 8.94 -6.29 5.18
C HIS A 2 7.96 -5.42 5.99
N LEU A 3 6.73 -5.26 5.48
CA LEU A 3 5.68 -4.51 6.19
C LEU A 3 5.31 -5.14 7.54
N ALA A 4 5.57 -6.44 7.70
CA ALA A 4 5.38 -7.18 8.96
C ALA A 4 6.20 -6.59 10.13
N GLN A 5 7.33 -5.93 9.88
CA GLN A 5 8.18 -5.36 10.95
C GLN A 5 7.60 -4.09 11.58
N LEU A 6 6.59 -3.47 10.95
CA LEU A 6 5.92 -2.28 11.47
C LEU A 6 4.77 -2.61 12.44
N GLY A 7 4.47 -3.90 12.66
CA GLY A 7 3.36 -4.33 13.52
C GLY A 7 1.98 -3.93 13.00
N CYS A 8 1.88 -3.55 11.71
CA CYS A 8 0.62 -3.20 11.09
C CYS A 8 -0.12 -4.46 10.64
N GLU A 9 -1.32 -4.67 11.16
CA GLU A 9 -2.28 -5.69 10.72
C GLU A 9 -3.49 -5.04 10.04
N GLY A 10 -4.13 -5.75 9.11
CA GLY A 10 -5.28 -5.23 8.36
C GLY A 10 -4.89 -4.52 7.06
N LEU A 11 -5.37 -3.29 6.86
CA LEU A 11 -5.26 -2.58 5.59
C LEU A 11 -4.27 -1.41 5.70
N ALA A 12 -3.43 -1.25 4.67
CA ALA A 12 -2.57 -0.09 4.55
C ALA A 12 -2.43 0.34 3.09
N ARG A 13 -2.31 1.66 2.87
CA ARG A 13 -1.80 2.24 1.62
C ARG A 13 -0.44 2.87 1.91
N ILE A 14 0.56 2.54 1.09
CA ILE A 14 1.91 3.09 1.23
C ILE A 14 2.18 3.97 0.04
N ASP A 15 2.40 5.24 0.31
CA ASP A 15 2.73 6.22 -0.70
C ASP A 15 4.25 6.40 -0.69
N PHE A 16 4.86 6.38 -1.87
CA PHE A 16 6.31 6.43 -2.02
C PHE A 16 6.69 7.25 -3.25
N PHE A 17 7.90 7.80 -3.22
CA PHE A 17 8.56 8.37 -4.37
C PHE A 17 9.44 7.32 -5.03
N TYR A 18 9.46 7.30 -6.36
CA TYR A 18 10.38 6.50 -7.16
C TYR A 18 11.29 7.43 -7.96
N SER A 19 12.59 7.31 -7.75
CA SER A 19 13.58 8.17 -8.39
C SER A 19 14.20 7.51 -9.62
N SER A 20 14.87 8.31 -10.46
CA SER A 20 15.48 7.86 -11.71
C SER A 20 16.69 6.92 -11.51
N ASP A 21 17.27 6.90 -10.31
CA ASP A 21 18.30 5.97 -9.86
C ASP A 21 17.73 4.69 -9.22
N ASN A 22 16.45 4.38 -9.51
CA ASN A 22 15.72 3.21 -9.05
C ASN A 22 15.61 3.09 -7.52
N GLN A 23 15.64 4.21 -6.80
CA GLN A 23 15.40 4.21 -5.36
C GLN A 23 13.91 4.39 -5.06
N ILE A 24 13.46 3.70 -4.01
CA ILE A 24 12.14 3.88 -3.43
C ILE A 24 12.31 4.59 -2.09
N VAL A 25 11.66 5.73 -1.93
CA VAL A 25 11.60 6.46 -0.66
C VAL A 25 10.16 6.48 -0.19
N ILE A 26 9.89 5.89 0.98
CA ILE A 26 8.56 5.89 1.58
C ILE A 26 8.24 7.33 2.00
N ASN A 27 7.10 7.83 1.54
CA ASN A 27 6.59 9.15 1.93
C ASN A 27 5.70 9.02 3.17
N GLU A 28 4.64 8.20 3.09
CA GLU A 28 3.71 7.99 4.19
C GLU A 28 3.08 6.59 4.17
N ILE A 29 2.63 6.16 5.35
CA ILE A 29 1.87 4.92 5.54
C ILE A 29 0.49 5.31 6.08
N ASN A 30 -0.54 5.03 5.30
CA ASN A 30 -1.93 5.26 5.64
C ASN A 30 -2.56 3.96 6.16
N THR A 31 -2.74 3.85 7.48
CA THR A 31 -3.37 2.69 8.15
C THR A 31 -4.90 2.71 8.08
N MET A 32 -5.49 3.81 7.60
CA MET A 32 -6.91 3.94 7.31
C MET A 32 -7.11 4.60 5.94
N PRO A 33 -6.92 3.86 4.84
CA PRO A 33 -7.10 4.43 3.51
C PRO A 33 -8.57 4.78 3.23
N GLY A 34 -8.81 5.83 2.45
CA GLY A 34 -10.15 6.22 2.04
C GLY A 34 -10.84 5.18 1.14
N PHE A 35 -12.16 5.04 1.31
CA PHE A 35 -13.01 4.08 0.59
C PHE A 35 -14.08 4.72 -0.31
N THR A 36 -13.94 6.01 -0.63
CA THR A 36 -14.86 6.66 -1.57
C THR A 36 -14.60 6.17 -3.00
N PRO A 37 -15.57 6.30 -3.93
CA PRO A 37 -15.37 5.87 -5.33
C PRO A 37 -14.17 6.53 -6.03
N THR A 38 -13.79 7.73 -5.58
CA THR A 38 -12.64 8.46 -6.14
C THR A 38 -11.31 8.11 -5.47
N SER A 39 -11.33 7.43 -4.32
CA SER A 39 -10.14 7.08 -3.55
C SER A 39 -9.20 6.15 -4.31
N VAL A 40 -7.90 6.29 -4.03
CA VAL A 40 -6.84 5.50 -4.68
C VAL A 40 -6.91 4.03 -4.26
N TYR A 41 -7.24 3.74 -3.00
CA TYR A 41 -7.19 2.40 -2.44
C TYR A 41 -8.15 1.41 -3.13
N PRO A 42 -9.47 1.71 -3.29
CA PRO A 42 -10.38 0.84 -4.04
C PRO A 42 -9.98 0.65 -5.51
N LYS A 43 -9.49 1.71 -6.17
CA LYS A 43 -9.07 1.67 -7.58
C LYS A 43 -7.86 0.77 -7.81
N LEU A 44 -6.91 0.76 -6.88
CA LEU A 44 -5.75 -0.12 -6.96
C LEU A 44 -6.18 -1.59 -6.82
N ILE A 45 -7.05 -1.90 -5.84
CA ILE A 45 -7.60 -3.24 -5.63
C ILE A 45 -8.29 -3.76 -6.90
N GLU A 46 -9.14 -2.94 -7.51
CA GLU A 46 -9.85 -3.30 -8.75
C GLU A 46 -8.87 -3.67 -9.87
N LYS A 47 -7.83 -2.84 -10.07
CA LYS A 47 -6.80 -3.09 -11.09
C LYS A 47 -5.93 -4.31 -10.80
N THR A 48 -5.78 -4.71 -9.54
CA THR A 48 -4.99 -5.90 -9.15
C THR A 48 -5.81 -7.19 -9.10
N GLY A 49 -7.10 -7.15 -9.46
CA GLY A 49 -7.97 -8.33 -9.46
C GLY A 49 -8.54 -8.70 -8.08
N GLY A 50 -8.59 -7.75 -7.15
CA GLY A 50 -9.09 -7.96 -5.79
C GLY A 50 -8.01 -7.77 -4.71
N PHE A 51 -8.36 -8.12 -3.47
CA PHE A 51 -7.45 -7.99 -2.34
C PHE A 51 -6.29 -8.99 -2.48
N ILE A 52 -5.07 -8.45 -2.59
CA ILE A 52 -3.86 -9.26 -2.52
C ILE A 52 -3.49 -9.41 -1.05
N SER A 53 -3.68 -10.61 -0.49
CA SER A 53 -3.12 -10.95 0.82
C SER A 53 -1.65 -11.32 0.65
N ALA A 54 -0.74 -10.45 1.09
CA ALA A 54 0.66 -10.79 1.26
C ALA A 54 0.87 -11.34 2.67
N THR A 55 0.52 -12.60 2.89
CA THR A 55 0.91 -13.31 4.13
C THR A 55 2.37 -13.75 3.95
N HIS A 56 3.31 -13.08 4.62
CA HIS A 56 4.66 -13.62 4.79
C HIS A 56 4.64 -14.58 5.99
N TYR A 57 5.09 -15.82 5.78
CA TYR A 57 5.61 -16.68 6.84
C TYR A 57 7.05 -16.30 7.14
#